data_AF-A0A2C9KJZ6-F1
#
_entry.id   AF-A0A2C9KJZ6-F1
#
_cell.length_a   1.000
_cell.length_b   1.000
_cell.length_c   1.000
_cell.angle_alpha   90.00
_cell.angle_beta   90.00
_cell.angle_gamma   90.00
#
_symmetry.space_group_name_H-M   'P 1'
#
loop_
_entity.id
_entity.type
_entity.pdbx_description
1 polymer ?
#
loop_
_entity_poly.entity_id
_entity_poly.type
_entity_poly.pdbx_seq_one_letter_code
_entity_poly.pdbx_strand_id
1 'polypeptide(L)'
;MYTNIRKNVQKQLHLMQDTWLSKKVETIQEFADKHDMKNFHAINEVYGPTKSGSSPILNGDATILLTDKDEILKRWAEHFEKVLKTPSIINEVAIDRLQQVPINEKMDDPHMLKETDLAIQQLAHGKAPGSDSIPIEVYKKGGLALIERLHELFFIMWEQESIPQDFIKIPQLSIYTSKKETAKSLTTTKEYLFPLLLGKYLHTFY
;
A
#
# COMPACT_ATOMS: atom_id res chain seq x y z
N MET A 1 -6.40 -30.97 -57.73
CA MET A 1 -4.98 -30.60 -57.55
C MET A 1 -4.81 -29.33 -56.71
N TYR A 2 -5.45 -28.21 -57.08
CA TYR A 2 -5.40 -26.92 -56.34
C TYR A 2 -5.83 -27.01 -54.85
N THR A 3 -6.90 -27.75 -54.55
CA THR A 3 -7.43 -27.91 -53.18
C THR A 3 -6.45 -28.62 -52.24
N ASN A 4 -5.66 -29.56 -52.75
CA ASN A 4 -4.68 -30.28 -51.94
C ASN A 4 -3.44 -29.41 -51.64
N ILE A 5 -3.02 -28.60 -52.62
CA ILE A 5 -1.93 -27.63 -52.46
C ILE A 5 -2.32 -26.56 -51.42
N ARG A 6 -3.53 -25.99 -51.53
CA ARG A 6 -4.05 -25.02 -50.54
C ARG A 6 -4.08 -25.58 -49.12
N LYS A 7 -4.58 -26.81 -48.95
CA LYS A 7 -4.61 -27.49 -47.65
C LYS A 7 -3.20 -27.71 -47.08
N ASN A 8 -2.24 -28.11 -47.92
CA ASN A 8 -0.87 -28.31 -47.47
C ASN A 8 -0.21 -26.99 -47.04
N VAL A 9 -0.39 -25.91 -47.82
CA VAL A 9 0.13 -24.58 -47.48
C VAL A 9 -0.47 -24.07 -46.16
N GLN A 10 -1.78 -24.21 -45.96
CA GLN A 10 -2.43 -23.85 -44.70
C GLN A 10 -1.87 -24.64 -43.52
N LYS A 11 -1.69 -25.96 -43.67
CA LYS A 11 -1.10 -26.81 -42.63
C LYS A 11 0.31 -26.36 -42.26
N GLN A 12 1.14 -26.03 -43.24
CA GLN A 12 2.49 -25.53 -42.99
C GLN A 12 2.47 -24.16 -42.30
N LEU A 13 1.59 -23.24 -42.70
CA LEU A 13 1.43 -21.95 -42.04
C LEU A 13 1.03 -22.08 -40.58
N HIS A 14 0.06 -22.95 -40.27
CA HIS A 14 -0.33 -23.22 -38.89
C HIS A 14 0.84 -23.79 -38.08
N LEU A 15 1.56 -24.76 -38.63
CA LEU A 15 2.72 -25.34 -37.96
C LEU A 15 3.80 -24.29 -37.67
N MET A 16 4.10 -23.42 -38.63
CA MET A 16 5.06 -22.33 -38.44
C MET A 16 4.60 -21.34 -37.37
N GLN A 17 3.32 -20.98 -37.35
CA GLN A 17 2.75 -20.07 -36.37
C GLN A 17 2.76 -20.67 -34.96
N ASP A 18 2.35 -21.93 -34.81
CA ASP A 18 2.32 -22.63 -33.52
C ASP A 18 3.73 -22.85 -32.96
N THR A 19 4.69 -23.18 -33.84
CA THR A 19 6.10 -23.32 -33.45
C THR A 19 6.67 -21.99 -32.94
N TRP A 20 6.36 -20.89 -33.64
CA TRP A 20 6.80 -19.56 -33.21
C TRP A 20 6.15 -19.14 -31.88
N LEU A 21 4.84 -19.34 -31.72
CA LEU A 21 4.11 -19.01 -30.49
C LEU A 21 4.64 -19.81 -29.29
N SER A 22 4.87 -21.12 -29.45
CA SER A 22 5.36 -21.99 -28.38
C SER A 22 6.72 -21.52 -27.86
N LYS A 23 7.66 -21.23 -28.77
CA LYS A 23 8.98 -20.70 -28.42
C LYS A 23 8.90 -19.33 -27.73
N LYS A 24 7.97 -18.48 -28.16
CA LYS A 24 7.75 -17.16 -27.56
C LYS A 24 7.21 -17.29 -26.12
N VAL A 25 6.28 -18.21 -25.89
CA VAL A 25 5.71 -18.50 -24.56
C VAL A 25 6.79 -19.00 -23.60
N GLU A 26 7.64 -19.95 -24.01
CA GLU A 26 8.77 -20.43 -23.20
C GLU A 26 9.69 -19.28 -22.76
N THR A 27 10.05 -18.41 -23.72
CA THR A 27 10.90 -17.24 -23.45
C THR A 27 10.25 -16.26 -22.46
N ILE A 28 8.95 -15.96 -22.63
CA ILE A 28 8.22 -15.07 -21.72
C ILE A 28 8.07 -15.70 -20.33
N GLN A 29 7.86 -17.01 -20.25
CA GLN A 29 7.78 -17.74 -18.99
C GLN A 29 9.13 -17.69 -18.25
N GLU A 30 10.25 -17.87 -18.93
CA GLU A 30 11.57 -17.72 -18.32
C GLU A 30 11.78 -16.32 -17.70
N PHE A 31 11.31 -15.26 -18.37
CA PHE A 31 11.38 -13.91 -17.80
C PHE A 31 10.50 -13.77 -16.56
N ALA A 32 9.31 -14.38 -16.55
CA ALA A 32 8.43 -14.40 -15.38
C ALA A 32 9.08 -15.13 -14.20
N ASP A 33 9.67 -16.30 -14.44
CA ASP A 33 10.33 -17.12 -13.41
C ASP A 33 11.52 -16.35 -12.80
N LYS A 34 12.27 -15.62 -13.64
CA LYS A 34 13.40 -14.76 -13.23
C LYS A 34 12.97 -13.41 -12.63
N HIS A 35 11.68 -13.12 -12.55
CA HIS A 35 11.14 -11.81 -12.12
C HIS A 35 11.67 -10.61 -12.93
N ASP A 36 12.08 -10.84 -14.18
CA ASP A 36 12.60 -9.81 -15.08
C ASP A 36 11.44 -9.10 -15.79
N MET A 37 10.78 -8.19 -15.06
CA MET A 37 9.60 -7.47 -15.58
C MET A 37 9.89 -6.66 -16.86
N LYS A 38 11.13 -6.15 -17.03
CA LYS A 38 11.50 -5.37 -18.21
C LYS A 38 11.38 -6.22 -19.48
N ASN A 39 11.89 -7.44 -19.43
CA ASN A 39 11.84 -8.36 -20.57
C ASN A 39 10.51 -9.12 -20.66
N PHE A 40 9.80 -9.32 -19.54
CA PHE A 40 8.46 -9.90 -19.54
C PHE A 40 7.45 -9.10 -20.40
N HIS A 41 7.65 -7.79 -20.54
CA HIS A 41 6.86 -6.94 -21.45
C HIS A 41 6.94 -7.36 -22.94
N ALA A 42 7.81 -8.31 -23.32
CA ALA A 42 7.79 -8.98 -24.62
C ALA A 42 6.43 -9.64 -24.95
N ILE A 43 5.57 -9.87 -23.95
CA ILE A 43 4.17 -10.29 -24.15
C ILE A 43 3.37 -9.32 -25.05
N ASN A 44 3.74 -8.04 -25.07
CA ASN A 44 3.11 -7.03 -25.94
C ASN A 44 3.42 -7.23 -27.42
N GLU A 45 4.43 -8.03 -27.78
CA GLU A 45 4.72 -8.39 -29.17
C GLU A 45 3.69 -9.40 -29.72
N VAL A 46 3.07 -10.19 -28.83
CA VAL A 46 2.03 -11.17 -29.18
C VAL A 46 0.64 -10.54 -29.16
N TYR A 47 0.33 -9.77 -28.11
CA TYR A 47 -1.02 -9.22 -27.88
C TYR A 47 -1.17 -7.75 -28.29
N GLY A 48 -0.08 -7.07 -28.65
CA GLY A 48 -0.04 -5.62 -28.82
C GLY A 48 0.13 -4.87 -27.50
N PRO A 49 0.32 -3.54 -27.55
CA PRO A 49 0.44 -2.71 -26.35
C PRO A 49 -0.85 -2.78 -25.52
N THR A 50 -0.72 -3.03 -24.22
CA THR A 50 -1.83 -2.91 -23.28
C THR A 50 -2.37 -1.48 -23.29
N LYS A 51 -3.63 -1.32 -23.68
CA LYS A 51 -4.34 -0.04 -23.56
C LYS A 51 -4.58 0.25 -22.07
N SER A 52 -3.80 1.15 -21.50
CA SER A 52 -4.09 1.70 -20.18
C SER A 52 -5.17 2.77 -20.32
N GLY A 53 -6.43 2.34 -20.41
CA GLY A 53 -7.57 3.25 -20.32
C GLY A 53 -7.81 3.65 -18.87
N SER A 54 -8.02 4.94 -18.61
CA SER A 54 -8.67 5.33 -17.35
C SER A 54 -10.08 4.76 -17.37
N SER A 55 -10.53 4.18 -16.26
CA SER A 55 -11.93 3.79 -16.15
C SER A 55 -12.77 5.07 -16.16
N PRO A 56 -13.76 5.19 -17.04
CA PRO A 56 -14.56 6.39 -17.10
C PRO A 56 -15.41 6.52 -15.83
N ILE A 57 -15.53 7.73 -15.31
CA ILE A 57 -16.28 8.02 -14.08
C ILE A 57 -17.43 8.99 -14.36
N LEU A 58 -18.48 8.94 -13.56
CA LEU A 58 -19.59 9.87 -13.70
C LEU A 58 -19.24 11.26 -13.15
N ASN A 59 -19.84 12.30 -13.73
CA ASN A 59 -19.79 13.66 -13.21
C ASN A 59 -20.47 13.77 -11.83
N GLY A 60 -20.44 14.97 -11.23
CA GLY A 60 -21.01 15.23 -9.89
C GLY A 60 -22.48 14.82 -9.77
N ASP A 61 -23.25 15.03 -10.83
CA ASP A 61 -24.70 14.81 -10.90
C ASP A 61 -25.10 13.43 -11.43
N ALA A 62 -24.13 12.53 -11.65
CA ALA A 62 -24.33 11.18 -12.20
C ALA A 62 -24.99 11.10 -13.59
N THR A 63 -24.95 12.19 -14.37
CA THR A 63 -25.62 12.30 -15.68
C THR A 63 -24.69 12.08 -16.88
N ILE A 64 -23.41 12.43 -16.75
CA ILE A 64 -22.44 12.39 -17.86
C ILE A 64 -21.27 11.50 -17.48
N LEU A 65 -20.86 10.65 -18.43
CA LEU A 65 -19.69 9.79 -18.30
C LEU A 65 -18.44 10.53 -18.78
N LEU A 66 -17.51 10.80 -17.85
CA LEU A 66 -16.22 11.42 -18.13
C LEU A 66 -15.24 10.35 -18.60
N THR A 67 -14.68 10.56 -19.78
CA THR A 67 -13.71 9.65 -20.41
C THR A 67 -12.34 10.29 -20.59
N ASP A 68 -12.26 11.63 -20.57
CA ASP A 68 -11.02 12.37 -20.66
C ASP A 68 -10.25 12.38 -19.32
N LYS A 69 -8.93 12.25 -19.39
CA LYS A 69 -8.09 12.08 -18.20
C LYS A 69 -8.11 13.32 -17.30
N ASP A 70 -8.10 14.52 -17.87
CA ASP A 70 -8.04 15.76 -17.10
C ASP A 70 -9.38 16.03 -16.41
N GLU A 71 -10.49 15.72 -17.10
CA GLU A 71 -11.83 15.76 -16.51
C GLU A 71 -12.01 14.79 -15.34
N ILE A 72 -11.49 13.57 -15.48
CA ILE A 72 -11.51 12.55 -14.41
C ILE A 72 -10.73 13.05 -13.18
N LEU A 73 -9.54 13.60 -13.38
CA LEU A 73 -8.72 14.15 -12.28
C LEU A 73 -9.40 15.32 -11.58
N LYS A 74 -10.00 16.24 -12.35
CA LYS A 74 -10.75 17.37 -11.80
C LYS A 74 -11.94 16.88 -10.96
N ARG A 75 -12.69 15.89 -11.46
CA ARG A 75 -13.82 15.29 -10.74
C ARG A 75 -13.42 14.59 -9.44
N TRP A 76 -12.23 13.98 -9.40
CA TRP A 76 -11.65 13.44 -8.17
C TRP A 76 -11.31 14.54 -7.17
N ALA A 77 -10.68 15.63 -7.62
CA ALA A 77 -10.37 16.77 -6.77
C ALA A 77 -11.64 17.35 -6.13
N GLU A 78 -12.69 17.58 -6.93
CA GLU A 78 -14.00 18.04 -6.45
C GLU A 78 -14.63 17.07 -5.44
N HIS A 79 -14.54 15.76 -5.68
CA HIS A 79 -15.04 14.74 -4.75
C HIS A 79 -14.36 14.83 -3.39
N PHE A 80 -13.04 14.80 -3.38
CA PHE A 80 -12.26 14.80 -2.15
C PHE A 80 -12.41 16.13 -1.42
N GLU A 81 -12.44 17.25 -2.13
CA GLU A 81 -12.71 18.55 -1.54
C GLU A 81 -14.06 18.56 -0.83
N LYS A 82 -15.12 18.07 -1.49
CA LYS A 82 -16.45 17.96 -0.86
C LYS A 82 -16.43 17.06 0.37
N VAL A 83 -15.85 15.87 0.26
CA VAL A 83 -15.81 14.90 1.37
C VAL A 83 -15.04 15.47 2.56
N LEU A 84 -13.89 16.09 2.32
CA LEU A 84 -13.02 16.62 3.38
C LEU A 84 -13.52 17.94 3.98
N LYS A 85 -14.21 18.77 3.18
CA LYS A 85 -14.80 20.05 3.66
C LYS A 85 -16.21 19.89 4.23
N THR A 86 -16.83 18.71 4.12
CA THR A 86 -18.12 18.46 4.76
C THR A 86 -17.91 18.49 6.27
N PRO A 87 -18.51 19.44 7.01
CA PRO A 87 -18.40 19.45 8.46
C PRO A 87 -19.01 18.16 8.99
N SER A 88 -18.27 17.45 9.84
CA SER A 88 -18.80 16.29 10.55
C SER A 88 -19.92 16.80 11.46
N ILE A 89 -21.18 16.57 11.06
CA ILE A 89 -22.32 16.79 11.95
C ILE A 89 -22.25 15.66 12.97
N ILE A 90 -21.67 15.97 14.13
CA ILE A 90 -21.62 15.07 15.25
C ILE A 90 -23.06 14.88 15.71
N ASN A 91 -23.59 13.67 15.50
CA ASN A 91 -24.94 13.34 15.93
C ASN A 91 -24.89 12.95 17.43
N GLU A 92 -25.30 13.87 18.30
CA GLU A 92 -25.33 13.66 19.76
C GLU A 92 -26.14 12.41 20.13
N VAL A 93 -27.26 12.14 19.44
CA VAL A 93 -28.07 10.94 19.65
C VAL A 93 -27.29 9.66 19.30
N ALA A 94 -26.36 9.71 18.36
CA ALA A 94 -25.48 8.58 18.05
C ALA A 94 -24.40 8.41 19.13
N ILE A 95 -23.86 9.49 19.69
CA ILE A 95 -22.90 9.45 20.81
C ILE A 95 -23.56 8.87 22.06
N ASP A 96 -24.78 9.31 22.38
CA ASP A 96 -25.52 8.84 23.56
C ASP A 96 -25.87 7.34 23.47
N ARG A 97 -25.94 6.79 22.25
CA ARG A 97 -26.14 5.34 22.01
C ARG A 97 -24.87 4.52 22.13
N LEU A 98 -23.69 5.15 22.10
CA LEU A 98 -22.43 4.43 22.29
C LEU A 98 -22.32 3.98 23.75
N GLN A 99 -22.06 2.69 23.95
CA GLN A 99 -21.76 2.18 25.28
C GLN A 99 -20.46 2.81 25.77
N GLN A 100 -20.55 3.66 26.79
CA GLN A 100 -19.39 4.25 27.43
C GLN A 100 -18.67 3.16 28.23
N VAL A 101 -17.42 2.88 27.86
CA VAL A 101 -16.53 2.01 28.62
C VAL A 101 -15.95 2.83 29.78
N PRO A 102 -15.82 2.27 30.99
CA PRO A 102 -15.17 2.98 32.10
C PRO A 102 -13.80 3.51 31.68
N ILE A 103 -13.50 4.74 32.08
CA ILE A 103 -12.22 5.40 31.81
C ILE A 103 -11.11 4.51 32.36
N ASN A 104 -10.20 4.11 31.47
CA ASN A 104 -9.07 3.29 31.86
C ASN A 104 -7.94 4.21 32.33
N GLU A 105 -7.96 4.58 33.61
CA GLU A 105 -6.96 5.49 34.22
C GLU A 105 -5.51 5.01 34.00
N LYS A 106 -5.29 3.71 33.75
CA LYS A 106 -3.96 3.15 33.40
C LYS A 106 -3.43 3.62 32.04
N MET A 107 -4.27 4.20 31.20
CA MET A 107 -3.88 4.76 29.90
C MET A 107 -3.30 6.17 30.03
N ASP A 108 -3.54 6.83 31.16
CA ASP A 108 -2.96 8.14 31.45
C ASP A 108 -1.62 8.01 32.21
N ASP A 109 -1.25 6.77 32.59
CA ASP A 109 0.04 6.48 33.19
C ASP A 109 1.16 6.70 32.15
N PRO A 110 2.28 7.33 32.54
CA PRO A 110 3.42 7.47 31.65
C PRO A 110 3.94 6.11 31.21
N HIS A 111 4.28 6.01 29.93
CA HIS A 111 4.86 4.80 29.34
C HIS A 111 6.02 4.26 30.19
N MET A 112 6.09 2.93 30.33
CA MET A 112 7.14 2.27 31.10
C MET A 112 8.23 1.71 30.18
N LEU A 113 9.49 1.69 30.66
CA LEU A 113 10.66 1.17 29.93
C LEU A 113 10.45 -0.23 29.32
N LYS A 114 9.72 -1.11 30.03
CA LYS A 114 9.40 -2.46 29.53
C LYS A 114 8.47 -2.44 28.31
N GLU A 115 7.59 -1.45 28.20
CA GLU A 115 6.71 -1.32 27.03
C GLU A 115 7.50 -0.92 25.79
N THR A 116 8.49 -0.03 25.93
CA THR A 116 9.41 0.33 24.85
C THR A 116 10.23 -0.87 24.38
N ASP A 117 10.75 -1.68 25.31
CA ASP A 117 11.47 -2.91 24.96
C ASP A 117 10.56 -3.90 24.22
N LEU A 118 9.36 -4.18 24.77
CA LEU A 118 8.38 -5.05 24.11
C LEU A 118 8.02 -4.56 22.70
N ALA A 119 7.85 -3.23 22.54
CA ALA A 119 7.56 -2.66 21.24
C ALA A 119 8.68 -2.90 20.24
N ILE A 120 9.93 -2.69 20.64
CA ILE A 120 11.11 -2.96 19.81
C ILE A 120 11.19 -4.43 19.42
N GLN A 121 10.92 -5.35 20.36
CA GLN A 121 10.95 -6.79 20.07
C GLN A 121 9.88 -7.22 19.07
N GLN A 122 8.70 -6.60 19.09
CA GLN A 122 7.59 -6.91 18.19
C GLN A 122 7.78 -6.40 16.76
N LEU A 123 8.78 -5.56 16.49
CA LEU A 123 9.07 -5.05 15.15
C LEU A 123 9.42 -6.20 14.18
N ALA A 124 8.82 -6.20 12.98
CA ALA A 124 9.07 -7.24 11.99
C ALA A 124 10.47 -7.12 11.36
N HIS A 125 11.16 -8.25 11.18
CA HIS A 125 12.48 -8.32 10.54
C HIS A 125 12.40 -8.11 9.02
N GLY A 126 13.53 -7.73 8.41
CA GLY A 126 13.65 -7.65 6.95
C GLY A 126 12.82 -6.53 6.30
N LYS A 127 12.37 -5.54 7.08
CA LYS A 127 11.76 -4.31 6.57
C LYS A 127 12.86 -3.35 6.12
N ALA A 128 12.59 -2.61 5.04
CA ALA A 128 13.47 -1.54 4.61
C ALA A 128 13.61 -0.49 5.73
N PRO A 129 14.81 0.08 5.94
CA PRO A 129 15.01 1.14 6.91
C PRO A 129 14.15 2.37 6.56
N GLY A 130 13.82 3.16 7.58
CA GLY A 130 13.05 4.39 7.41
C GLY A 130 13.85 5.49 6.74
N SER A 131 13.30 6.72 6.76
CA SER A 131 14.04 7.92 6.33
C SER A 131 15.31 8.17 7.15
N ASP A 132 15.40 7.60 8.35
CA ASP A 132 16.57 7.58 9.21
C ASP A 132 17.69 6.68 8.68
N SER A 133 17.42 5.81 7.69
CA SER A 133 18.34 4.78 7.19
C SER A 133 18.82 3.79 8.26
N ILE A 134 18.10 3.67 9.38
CA ILE A 134 18.47 2.77 10.49
C ILE A 134 17.67 1.46 10.34
N PRO A 135 18.34 0.31 10.17
CA PRO A 135 17.66 -0.97 10.02
C PRO A 135 17.12 -1.45 11.37
N ILE A 136 16.06 -2.26 11.32
CA ILE A 136 15.33 -2.72 12.50
C ILE A 136 16.18 -3.58 13.44
N GLU A 137 17.17 -4.25 12.87
CA GLU A 137 18.13 -5.08 13.57
C GLU A 137 18.98 -4.25 14.55
N VAL A 138 19.27 -2.98 14.24
CA VAL A 138 20.02 -2.09 15.13
C VAL A 138 19.19 -1.76 16.36
N TYR A 139 17.89 -1.50 16.20
CA TYR A 139 16.99 -1.26 17.33
C TYR A 139 16.91 -2.47 18.26
N LYS A 140 16.78 -3.68 17.70
CA LYS A 140 16.74 -4.93 18.50
C LYS A 140 18.07 -5.30 19.15
N LYS A 141 19.20 -4.89 18.58
CA LYS A 141 20.55 -5.19 19.09
C LYS A 141 21.16 -4.08 19.95
N GLY A 142 20.55 -2.89 19.97
CA GLY A 142 21.07 -1.70 20.67
C GLY A 142 21.11 -1.81 22.19
N GLY A 143 20.49 -2.85 22.77
CA GLY A 143 20.52 -3.12 24.20
C GLY A 143 19.84 -2.05 25.05
N LEU A 144 20.03 -2.14 26.37
CA LEU A 144 19.34 -1.28 27.34
C LEU A 144 19.60 0.22 27.11
N ALA A 145 20.83 0.59 26.77
CA ALA A 145 21.19 1.99 26.55
C ALA A 145 20.38 2.64 25.41
N LEU A 146 20.09 1.90 24.33
CA LEU A 146 19.25 2.42 23.25
C LEU A 146 17.78 2.50 23.69
N ILE A 147 17.30 1.50 24.42
CA ILE A 147 15.93 1.44 24.93
C ILE A 147 15.65 2.61 25.88
N GLU A 148 16.57 2.90 26.79
CA GLU A 148 16.47 4.03 27.73
C GLU A 148 16.38 5.37 27.01
N ARG A 149 17.21 5.59 25.99
CA ARG A 149 17.17 6.82 25.19
C ARG A 149 15.90 6.98 24.38
N LEU A 150 15.39 5.89 23.80
CA LEU A 150 14.11 5.92 23.08
C LEU A 150 12.95 6.16 24.03
N HIS A 151 12.98 5.57 25.22
CA HIS A 151 11.98 5.81 26.25
C HIS A 151 11.99 7.26 26.72
N GLU A 152 13.16 7.83 27.03
CA GLU A 152 13.29 9.26 27.38
C GLU A 152 12.66 10.15 26.30
N LEU A 153 12.93 9.86 25.04
CA LEU A 153 12.37 10.61 23.92
C LEU A 153 10.83 10.50 23.86
N PHE A 154 10.28 9.30 23.98
CA PHE A 154 8.82 9.11 23.98
C PHE A 154 8.16 9.74 25.20
N PHE A 155 8.81 9.69 26.36
CA PHE A 155 8.34 10.33 27.58
C PHE A 155 8.25 11.85 27.42
N ILE A 156 9.27 12.48 26.82
CA ILE A 156 9.25 13.92 26.54
C ILE A 156 8.12 14.29 25.58
N MET A 157 7.88 13.49 24.53
CA MET A 157 6.77 13.72 23.59
C MET A 157 5.40 13.60 24.27
N TRP A 158 5.28 12.65 25.19
CA TRP A 158 4.07 12.43 25.98
C TRP A 158 3.81 13.61 26.93
N GLU A 159 4.81 14.02 27.71
CA GLU A 159 4.69 15.14 28.67
C GLU A 159 4.38 16.48 27.99
N GLN A 160 4.94 16.71 26.80
CA GLN A 160 4.77 17.96 26.06
C GLN A 160 3.55 17.96 25.13
N GLU A 161 2.84 16.83 25.02
CA GLU A 161 1.75 16.61 24.05
C GLU A 161 2.13 17.04 22.62
N SER A 162 3.42 16.93 22.27
CA SER A 162 3.98 17.49 21.04
C SER A 162 4.94 16.52 20.37
N ILE A 163 4.72 16.30 19.07
CA ILE A 163 5.55 15.42 18.24
C ILE A 163 6.43 16.30 17.35
N PRO A 164 7.77 16.13 17.37
CA PRO A 164 8.66 16.90 16.52
C PRO A 164 8.33 16.69 15.04
N GLN A 165 8.39 17.76 14.25
CA GLN A 165 7.97 17.77 12.84
C GLN A 165 8.68 16.71 11.99
N ASP A 166 9.92 16.35 12.33
CA ASP A 166 10.69 15.32 11.63
C ASP A 166 10.08 13.92 11.73
N PHE A 167 9.32 13.62 12.79
CA PHE A 167 8.53 12.39 12.92
C PHE A 167 7.23 12.41 12.10
N ILE A 168 6.78 13.60 11.70
CA ILE A 168 5.54 13.81 10.93
C ILE A 168 5.80 13.81 9.42
N LYS A 169 7.07 13.98 8.99
CA LYS A 169 7.47 13.94 7.57
C LYS A 169 7.12 12.59 6.97
N ILE A 170 6.01 12.54 6.23
CA ILE A 170 5.61 11.42 5.39
C ILE A 170 6.61 11.37 4.23
N PRO A 171 7.43 10.32 4.07
CA PRO A 171 8.12 10.14 2.80
C PRO A 171 7.05 10.04 1.71
N GLN A 172 7.14 10.87 0.67
CA GLN A 172 6.34 10.70 -0.55
C GLN A 172 6.74 9.36 -1.18
N LEU A 173 6.19 8.27 -0.66
CA LEU A 173 6.36 6.94 -1.20
C LEU A 173 5.47 6.86 -2.44
N SER A 174 6.05 7.09 -3.62
CA SER A 174 5.39 6.77 -4.89
C SER A 174 5.31 5.25 -4.99
N ILE A 175 4.17 4.68 -4.59
CA ILE A 175 3.95 3.24 -4.65
C ILE A 175 3.74 2.86 -6.13
N TYR A 176 4.77 2.31 -6.77
CA TYR A 176 4.60 1.63 -8.06
C TYR A 176 4.21 0.18 -7.78
N THR A 177 2.90 -0.11 -7.77
CA THR A 177 2.43 -1.49 -7.61
C THR A 177 2.46 -2.21 -8.97
N SER A 178 3.30 -3.23 -9.09
CA SER A 178 3.19 -4.19 -10.19
C SER A 178 2.03 -5.15 -9.85
N LYS A 179 0.99 -5.14 -10.68
CA LYS A 179 -0.22 -5.97 -10.52
C LYS A 179 0.12 -7.45 -10.54
N LYS A 180 -0.14 -8.13 -9.42
CA LYS A 180 -0.88 -9.42 -9.31
C LYS A 180 -0.76 -9.90 -7.87
N GLU A 181 -1.60 -9.36 -6.99
CA GLU A 181 -2.23 -10.10 -5.92
C GLU A 181 -3.33 -9.21 -5.33
N THR A 182 -4.44 -9.85 -5.04
CA THR A 182 -5.69 -9.28 -4.55
C THR A 182 -5.49 -8.30 -3.40
N ALA A 183 -6.25 -7.20 -3.43
CA ALA A 183 -6.18 -6.06 -2.53
C ALA A 183 -5.97 -6.43 -1.05
N LYS A 184 -4.74 -6.23 -0.58
CA LYS A 184 -4.42 -5.84 0.79
C LYS A 184 -3.44 -4.69 0.70
N SER A 185 -3.96 -3.47 0.72
CA SER A 185 -3.15 -2.28 0.95
C SER A 185 -2.71 -2.28 2.41
N LEU A 186 -1.49 -2.75 2.67
CA LEU A 186 -0.76 -2.47 3.91
C LEU A 186 -0.06 -1.12 3.73
N THR A 187 -0.49 -0.16 4.54
CA THR A 187 0.06 1.19 4.65
C THR A 187 1.48 1.10 5.22
N THR A 188 2.44 0.90 4.32
CA THR A 188 3.86 0.84 4.67
C THR A 188 4.31 2.23 5.13
N THR A 189 5.04 2.25 6.24
CA THR A 189 5.72 3.39 6.89
C THR A 189 4.89 4.38 7.71
N LYS A 190 3.81 3.92 8.35
CA LYS A 190 3.44 4.36 9.71
C LYS A 190 3.16 3.20 10.68
N GLU A 191 3.42 1.96 10.28
CA GLU A 191 2.76 0.80 10.89
C GLU A 191 3.46 0.07 12.03
N TYR A 192 4.67 0.46 12.48
CA TYR A 192 5.36 -0.42 13.45
C TYR A 192 5.89 0.22 14.73
N LEU A 193 6.03 1.54 14.84
CA LEU A 193 6.30 2.18 16.14
C LEU A 193 5.07 2.88 16.72
N PHE A 194 4.25 3.51 15.88
CA PHE A 194 3.03 4.18 16.32
C PHE A 194 1.89 3.22 16.69
N PRO A 195 1.53 2.16 15.91
CA PRO A 195 0.49 1.22 16.30
C PRO A 195 0.92 0.21 17.35
N LEU A 196 2.17 0.26 17.81
CA LEU A 196 2.66 -0.57 18.91
C LEU A 196 2.56 0.17 20.24
N LEU A 197 2.70 1.50 20.19
CA LEU A 197 2.36 2.42 21.29
C LEU A 197 0.84 2.71 21.35
N LEU A 198 0.15 2.82 20.20
CA LEU A 198 -1.32 2.94 20.11
C LEU A 198 -2.06 1.59 19.98
N GLY A 199 -1.36 0.46 19.83
CA GLY A 199 -1.98 -0.86 19.60
C GLY A 199 -2.74 -1.39 20.81
N LYS A 200 -2.41 -0.89 22.00
CA LYS A 200 -3.22 -1.08 23.21
C LYS A 200 -4.44 -0.15 23.26
N TYR A 201 -4.51 0.88 22.42
CA TYR A 201 -5.59 1.88 22.39
C TYR A 201 -6.68 1.59 21.35
N LEU A 202 -6.47 0.67 20.40
CA LEU A 202 -7.47 0.36 19.35
C LEU A 202 -7.97 -1.09 19.34
N HIS A 203 -7.50 -1.97 20.24
CA HIS A 203 -7.94 -3.38 20.28
C HIS A 203 -9.12 -3.66 21.24
N THR A 204 -10.02 -2.68 21.41
CA THR A 204 -11.38 -2.86 21.97
C THR A 204 -12.42 -1.99 21.25
N PHE A 205 -12.18 -1.69 19.97
CA PHE A 205 -13.26 -1.30 19.05
C PHE A 205 -13.28 -2.28 17.88
N TYR A 206 -13.68 -3.52 18.16
CA TYR A 206 -14.58 -4.36 17.37
C TYR A 206 -15.12 -5.48 18.29
#